data_AF-A0A8S1J8A6-F1
#
_entry.id   AF-A0A8S1J8A6-F1
#
_cell.length_a   1.000
_cell.length_b   1.000
_cell.length_c   1.000
_cell.angle_alpha   90.00
_cell.angle_beta   90.00
_cell.angle_gamma   90.00
#
_symmetry.space_group_name_H-M   'P 1'
#
loop_
_entity.id
_entity.type
_entity.pdbx_description
1 polymer ?
#
loop_
_entity_poly.entity_id
_entity_poly.type
_entity_poly.pdbx_seq_one_letter_code
_entity_poly.pdbx_strand_id
1 'polypeptide(L)'
;MVHRVAYQAGIVSEEGPLRVNMALELVCACMVEVGQKLATLDCNGGPIDVTAHQMKSADPLRLKGIIRLNGGCSGAWQVDEAFYRFFESLIGTEEEHALWEMAAVGDAS
;
A
#
# COMPACT_ATOMS: atom_id res chain seq x y z
N MET A 1 7.32 -10.20 -9.37
CA MET A 1 6.40 -9.30 -10.11
C MET A 1 6.95 -7.88 -10.15
N VAL A 2 7.25 -7.25 -9.01
CA VAL A 2 7.78 -5.87 -8.93
C VAL A 2 9.08 -5.64 -9.73
N HIS A 3 10.04 -6.57 -9.69
CA HIS A 3 11.29 -6.44 -10.47
C HIS A 3 11.07 -6.32 -11.98
N ARG A 4 10.13 -7.10 -12.53
CA ARG A 4 9.80 -7.08 -13.95
C ARG A 4 9.17 -5.75 -14.34
N VAL A 5 8.30 -5.20 -13.48
CA VAL A 5 7.69 -3.89 -13.68
C VAL A 5 8.76 -2.78 -13.62
N ALA A 6 9.67 -2.84 -12.65
CA ALA A 6 10.76 -1.86 -12.53
C ALA A 6 11.68 -1.87 -13.76
N TYR A 7 12.00 -3.05 -14.30
CA TYR A 7 12.77 -3.19 -15.53
C TYR A 7 12.02 -2.64 -16.74
N GLN A 8 10.75 -3.00 -16.91
CA GLN A 8 9.91 -2.49 -17.99
C GLN A 8 9.72 -0.96 -17.93
N ALA A 9 9.72 -0.38 -16.73
CA ALA A 9 9.66 1.06 -16.50
C ALA A 9 11.02 1.78 -16.70
N GLY A 10 12.10 1.05 -17.00
CA GLY A 10 13.44 1.63 -17.21
C GLY A 10 14.12 2.14 -15.92
N ILE A 11 13.60 1.79 -14.74
CA ILE A 11 14.18 2.17 -13.44
C ILE A 11 15.50 1.42 -13.21
N VAL A 12 15.67 0.27 -13.86
CA VAL A 12 16.82 -0.64 -13.72
C VAL A 12 17.24 -1.12 -15.10
N SER A 13 18.55 -1.17 -15.33
CA SER A 13 19.13 -1.43 -16.66
C SER A 13 19.20 -2.91 -17.03
N GLU A 14 19.05 -3.81 -16.06
CA GLU A 14 19.14 -5.26 -16.27
C GLU A 14 17.98 -6.00 -15.60
N GLU A 15 17.47 -7.01 -16.28
CA GLU A 15 16.44 -7.91 -15.74
C GLU A 15 17.13 -8.98 -14.87
N GLY A 16 17.21 -8.73 -13.57
CA GLY A 16 17.86 -9.62 -12.60
C GLY A 16 17.46 -9.35 -11.16
N PRO A 17 17.87 -10.20 -10.19
CA PRO A 17 17.63 -9.94 -8.77
C PRO A 17 18.41 -8.70 -8.35
N LEU A 18 17.71 -7.57 -8.34
CA LEU A 18 18.26 -6.32 -7.86
C LEU A 18 18.52 -6.40 -6.36
N ARG A 19 19.66 -5.86 -5.93
CA ARG A 19 19.79 -5.30 -4.58
C ARG A 19 19.06 -3.95 -4.49
N VAL A 20 17.81 -3.91 -4.94
CA VAL A 20 16.91 -2.84 -4.54
C VAL A 20 16.55 -3.20 -3.11
N ASN A 21 17.05 -2.44 -2.15
CA ASN A 21 16.50 -2.46 -0.81
C ASN A 21 15.06 -1.97 -0.96
N MET A 22 14.12 -2.88 -1.26
CA MET A 22 12.70 -2.61 -1.13
C MET A 22 12.47 -2.46 0.36
N ALA A 23 12.72 -1.25 0.85
CA ALA A 23 12.22 -0.86 2.13
C ALA A 23 10.70 -0.89 1.98
N LEU A 24 10.04 -1.68 2.83
CA LEU A 24 8.65 -1.40 3.17
C LEU A 24 8.59 0.10 3.47
N GLU A 25 7.69 0.84 2.81
CA GLU A 25 7.63 2.31 2.87
C GLU A 25 7.72 2.82 4.31
N LEU A 26 7.11 2.06 5.24
CA LEU A 26 7.04 2.34 6.66
C LEU A 26 8.38 2.28 7.40
N VAL A 27 9.37 1.52 6.92
CA VAL A 27 10.67 1.43 7.60
C VAL A 27 11.53 2.67 7.31
N CYS A 28 11.40 3.29 6.14
CA CYS A 28 12.18 4.48 5.78
C CYS A 28 11.83 5.70 6.65
N ALA A 29 10.62 5.75 7.21
CA ALA A 29 10.13 6.88 7.98
C ALA A 29 10.51 6.83 9.48
N CYS A 30 10.96 5.68 10.00
CA CYS A 30 11.20 5.52 11.43
C CYS A 30 12.70 5.67 11.77
N MET A 31 13.02 6.61 12.66
CA MET A 31 14.33 6.63 13.35
C MET A 31 14.35 5.54 14.42
N VAL A 32 15.04 4.44 14.11
CA VAL A 32 15.19 3.28 15.00
C VAL A 32 16.67 2.99 15.15
N GLU A 33 17.10 2.60 16.35
CA GLU A 33 18.49 2.23 16.65
C GLU A 33 18.70 0.72 16.60
N VAL A 34 19.94 0.30 16.41
CA VAL A 34 20.31 -1.13 16.42
C VAL A 34 19.89 -1.77 17.75
N GLY A 35 19.17 -2.90 17.66
CA GLY A 35 18.64 -3.63 18.81
C GLY A 35 17.19 -3.29 19.15
N GLN A 36 16.70 -2.11 18.76
CA GLN A 36 15.31 -1.73 18.97
C GLN A 36 14.36 -2.48 18.03
N LYS A 37 13.11 -2.57 18.47
CA LYS A 37 12.01 -3.19 17.71
C LYS A 37 11.07 -2.09 17.24
N LEU A 38 10.62 -2.23 16.00
CA LEU A 38 9.63 -1.37 15.38
C LEU A 38 8.45 -2.23 14.94
N ALA A 39 7.25 -1.73 15.13
CA ALA A 39 6.04 -2.27 14.54
C ALA A 39 5.48 -1.21 13.61
N THR A 40 5.10 -1.61 12.41
CA THR A 40 4.48 -0.73 11.42
C THR A 40 3.08 -1.22 11.13
N LEU A 41 2.17 -0.28 11.01
CA LEU A 41 0.80 -0.50 10.57
C LEU A 41 0.64 0.27 9.25
N ASP A 42 0.52 -0.46 8.16
CA ASP A 42 0.13 0.10 6.87
C ASP A 42 -1.40 0.14 6.80
N CYS A 43 -1.98 1.31 6.61
CA CYS A 43 -3.42 1.48 6.39
C CYS A 43 -3.69 2.17 5.05
N ASN A 44 -3.05 1.69 4.00
CA ASN A 44 -3.26 2.17 2.63
C ASN A 44 -4.59 1.70 2.02
N GLY A 45 -4.82 2.05 0.74
CA GLY A 45 -6.03 1.66 -0.01
C GLY A 45 -6.23 0.15 -0.15
N GLY A 46 -5.13 -0.60 -0.15
CA GLY A 46 -5.09 -2.06 -0.19
C GLY A 46 -5.19 -2.71 1.20
N PRO A 47 -4.73 -3.96 1.34
CA PRO A 47 -4.70 -4.66 2.63
C PRO A 47 -3.98 -3.88 3.74
N ILE A 48 -4.53 -3.92 4.95
CA ILE A 48 -3.91 -3.40 6.15
C ILE A 48 -2.78 -4.34 6.55
N ASP A 49 -1.55 -3.89 6.43
CA ASP A 49 -0.38 -4.72 6.70
C ASP A 49 0.27 -4.36 8.04
N VAL A 50 0.27 -5.31 8.98
CA VAL A 50 0.97 -5.16 10.27
C VAL A 50 2.29 -5.93 10.21
N THR A 51 3.41 -5.20 10.18
CA THR A 51 4.74 -5.83 10.26
C THR A 51 5.44 -5.47 11.56
N ALA A 52 6.32 -6.34 12.03
CA ALA A 52 7.22 -6.01 13.13
C ALA A 52 8.63 -6.48 12.83
N HIS A 53 9.61 -5.62 13.08
CA HIS A 53 11.01 -5.83 12.77
C HIS A 53 11.90 -5.46 13.96
N GLN A 54 13.04 -6.12 14.08
CA GLN A 54 14.14 -5.68 14.94
C GLN A 54 15.28 -5.18 14.07
N MET A 55 15.80 -4.00 14.37
CA MET A 55 16.97 -3.47 13.68
C MET A 55 18.22 -4.25 14.11
N LYS A 56 18.95 -4.79 13.13
CA LYS A 56 20.18 -5.58 13.35
C LYS A 56 21.44 -4.84 12.93
N SER A 57 21.34 -3.96 11.94
CA SER A 57 22.43 -3.12 11.46
C SER A 57 21.84 -1.89 10.78
N ALA A 58 22.51 -0.75 10.90
CA ALA A 58 22.16 0.50 10.21
C ALA A 58 22.83 0.61 8.84
N ASP A 59 24.07 0.12 8.73
CA ASP A 59 24.83 0.16 7.49
C ASP A 59 25.68 -1.13 7.32
N PRO A 60 25.30 -2.04 6.40
CA PRO A 60 24.08 -2.01 5.60
C PRO A 60 22.84 -2.21 6.48
N LEU A 61 21.71 -1.60 6.11
CA LEU A 61 20.44 -1.78 6.81
C LEU A 61 20.05 -3.26 6.84
N ARG A 62 19.90 -3.83 8.05
CA ARG A 62 19.41 -5.20 8.24
C ARG A 62 18.27 -5.22 9.25
N LEU A 63 17.14 -5.79 8.83
CA LEU A 63 15.96 -5.98 9.67
C LEU A 63 15.72 -7.48 9.86
N LYS A 64 15.39 -7.88 11.09
CA LYS A 64 14.89 -9.22 11.37
C LYS A 64 13.38 -9.13 11.58
N GLY A 65 12.60 -9.79 10.73
CA GLY A 65 11.16 -9.94 10.93
C GLY A 65 10.86 -10.67 12.25
N ILE A 66 9.91 -10.13 13.03
CA ILE A 66 9.48 -10.65 14.33
C ILE A 66 8.11 -11.31 14.19
N ILE A 67 7.19 -10.66 13.47
CA ILE A 67 5.80 -11.11 13.28
C ILE A 67 5.57 -11.28 11.77
N ARG A 68 4.90 -12.37 11.40
CA ARG A 68 4.46 -12.61 10.02
C ARG A 68 3.18 -11.81 9.78
N LEU A 69 3.12 -11.11 8.64
CA LEU A 69 1.93 -10.41 8.16
C LEU A 69 0.68 -11.29 8.27
N ASN A 70 -0.39 -10.76 8.84
CA ASN A 70 -1.71 -11.40 8.91
C ASN A 70 -2.86 -10.40 8.68
N GLY A 71 -2.65 -9.46 7.76
CA GLY A 71 -3.57 -8.35 7.48
C GLY A 71 -4.92 -8.72 6.87
N GLY A 72 -5.05 -9.95 6.35
CA GLY A 72 -6.22 -10.34 5.56
C GLY A 72 -6.40 -9.44 4.32
N CYS A 73 -7.57 -9.48 3.67
CA CYS A 73 -7.89 -8.60 2.54
C CYS A 73 -8.57 -7.29 2.98
N SER A 74 -8.42 -6.88 4.22
CA SER A 74 -9.13 -5.71 4.76
C SER A 74 -8.37 -4.43 4.47
N GLY A 75 -9.03 -3.41 3.92
CA GLY A 75 -8.38 -2.20 3.41
C GLY A 75 -9.35 -1.03 3.25
N ALA A 76 -8.83 0.17 2.94
CA ALA A 76 -9.70 1.34 2.76
C ALA A 76 -10.71 1.16 1.61
N TRP A 77 -10.42 0.31 0.62
CA TRP A 77 -11.38 -0.09 -0.42
C TRP A 77 -12.71 -0.62 0.13
N GLN A 78 -12.72 -1.25 1.31
CA GLN A 78 -13.94 -1.74 1.95
C GLN A 78 -14.78 -0.60 2.55
N VAL A 79 -14.11 0.48 2.96
CA VAL A 79 -14.79 1.70 3.41
C VAL A 79 -15.46 2.38 2.23
N ASP A 80 -14.75 2.49 1.10
CA ASP A 80 -15.30 3.02 -0.15
C ASP A 80 -16.52 2.21 -0.60
N GLU A 81 -16.43 0.87 -0.59
CA GLU A 81 -17.54 -0.01 -0.94
C GLU A 81 -18.74 0.16 0.01
N ALA A 82 -18.50 0.26 1.32
CA ALA A 82 -19.57 0.46 2.29
C ALA A 82 -20.25 1.82 2.10
N PHE A 83 -19.48 2.86 1.76
CA PHE A 83 -20.01 4.20 1.49
C PHE A 83 -20.82 4.25 0.20
N TYR A 84 -20.37 3.54 -0.83
CA TYR A 84 -21.10 3.35 -2.08
C TYR A 84 -22.48 2.71 -1.83
N ARG A 85 -22.50 1.57 -1.14
CA ARG A 85 -23.75 0.88 -0.77
C ARG A 85 -24.69 1.72 0.09
N PHE A 86 -24.13 2.59 0.94
CA PHE A 86 -24.93 3.54 1.71
C PHE A 86 -25.63 4.55 0.78
N PHE A 87 -24.92 5.13 -0.20
CA PHE A 87 -25.54 6.01 -1.18
C PHE A 87 -26.59 5.28 -2.03
N GLU A 88 -26.28 4.09 -2.55
CA GLU A 88 -27.27 3.26 -3.25
C GLU A 88 -28.56 3.09 -2.44
N SER A 89 -28.46 2.91 -1.12
CA SER A 89 -29.62 2.77 -0.23
C SER A 89 -30.44 4.06 -0.04
N LEU A 90 -29.82 5.22 -0.24
CA LEU A 90 -30.46 6.53 -0.05
C LEU A 90 -31.12 7.05 -1.33
N ILE A 91 -30.45 6.92 -2.47
CA ILE A 91 -30.87 7.55 -3.75
C ILE A 91 -31.30 6.53 -4.82
N GLY A 92 -31.04 5.24 -4.61
CA GLY A 92 -31.32 4.21 -5.62
C GLY A 92 -30.26 4.17 -6.74
N THR A 93 -30.16 3.03 -7.41
CA THR A 93 -29.07 2.71 -8.36
C THR A 93 -29.14 3.47 -9.69
N GLU A 94 -30.31 3.99 -10.09
CA GLU A 94 -30.47 4.71 -11.37
C GLU A 94 -29.93 6.15 -11.31
N GLU A 95 -30.00 6.79 -10.14
CA GLU A 95 -29.55 8.18 -9.94
C GLU A 95 -28.03 8.27 -9.77
N GLU A 96 -27.41 7.21 -9.25
CA GLU A 96 -25.96 7.12 -9.11
C GLU A 96 -25.24 7.07 -10.47
N HIS A 97 -25.75 6.29 -11.43
CA HIS A 97 -25.16 6.17 -12.77
C HIS A 97 -25.12 7.52 -13.52
N ALA A 98 -26.14 8.38 -13.28
CA ALA A 98 -26.18 9.73 -13.83
C ALA A 98 -25.13 10.68 -13.19
N LEU A 99 -24.82 10.52 -11.91
CA LEU A 99 -23.78 11.30 -11.23
C LEU A 99 -22.37 10.94 -11.70
N TRP A 100 -22.10 9.66 -11.96
CA TRP A 100 -20.81 9.20 -12.52
C TRP A 100 -20.57 9.72 -13.95
N GLU A 101 -21.61 9.75 -14.80
CA GLU A 101 -21.51 10.35 -16.14
C GLU A 101 -21.26 11.86 -16.07
N MET A 102 -21.88 12.58 -15.13
CA MET A 102 -21.64 14.01 -14.95
C MET A 102 -20.23 14.33 -14.40
N ALA A 103 -19.71 13.53 -13.47
CA ALA A 103 -18.36 13.70 -12.92
C ALA A 103 -17.26 13.41 -13.98
N ALA A 104 -17.46 12.41 -14.83
CA ALA A 104 -16.54 12.09 -15.92
C ALA A 104 -16.51 13.16 -17.04
N VAL A 105 -17.59 13.94 -17.19
CA VAL A 105 -17.69 15.05 -18.15
C VAL A 105 -17.10 16.36 -17.59
N GLY A 106 -16.99 16.50 -16.27
CA GLY A 106 -16.50 17.71 -15.59
C GLY A 106 -14.99 17.95 -15.62
N ASP A 107 -14.19 16.98 -16.08
CA ASP A 107 -12.71 17.07 -16.13
C ASP A 107 -12.18 17.41 -17.54
N ALA A 108 -13.09 17.78 -18.46
CA ALA A 108 -12.78 18.15 -19.85
C ALA A 108 -13.13 19.62 -20.15
N SER A 109 -12.68 20.56 -19.30
CA SER A 109 -12.71 22.00 -19.59
C SER A 109 -11.46 22.72 -19.12
#